data_AF-A0A9P2MUJ6-F1
#
_entry.id   AF-A0A9P2MUJ6-F1
#
_cell.length_a   1.000
_cell.length_b   1.000
_cell.length_c   1.000
_cell.angle_alpha   90.00
_cell.angle_beta   90.00
_cell.angle_gamma   90.00
#
_symmetry.space_group_name_H-M   'P 1'
#
loop_
_entity.id
_entity.type
_entity.pdbx_description
1 polymer ?
#
loop_
_entity_poly.entity_id
_entity_poly.type
_entity_poly.pdbx_seq_one_letter_code
_entity_poly.pdbx_strand_id
1 'polypeptide(L)'
;RFLNYLKGGRNNSFDQGRGYIHMGIGACYVLMPSFFKYFDELDNKVFLYGEEAYLAGQLMEVNGKIFYEPDAIVHHEESATLAKVASKTKYGYMKSSYYDYKKYL
;
A
#
# COMPACT_ATOMS: atom_id res chain seq x y z
N ARG A 1 -27.97 -3.34 8.05
CA ARG A 1 -27.74 -4.65 7.40
C ARG A 1 -26.27 -4.88 6.98
N PHE A 2 -25.44 -3.83 6.86
CA PHE A 2 -24.01 -3.90 6.46
C PHE A 2 -23.05 -4.33 7.59
N LEU A 3 -23.32 -3.92 8.83
CA LEU A 3 -22.44 -4.17 10.00
C LEU A 3 -22.20 -5.65 10.35
N ASN A 4 -23.12 -6.55 9.96
CA ASN A 4 -23.02 -7.96 10.34
C ASN A 4 -22.02 -8.77 9.48
N TYR A 5 -21.48 -8.19 8.40
CA TYR A 5 -20.52 -8.87 7.51
C TYR A 5 -19.05 -8.65 7.90
N LEU A 6 -18.76 -7.73 8.83
CA LEU A 6 -17.40 -7.38 9.25
C LEU A 6 -16.76 -8.37 10.23
N LYS A 7 -17.40 -9.53 10.49
CA LYS A 7 -16.85 -10.59 11.35
C LYS A 7 -15.84 -11.45 10.58
N GLY A 8 -14.72 -10.84 10.22
CA GLY A 8 -13.66 -11.50 9.46
C GLY A 8 -12.38 -10.69 9.47
N GLY A 9 -11.71 -10.62 10.62
CA GLY A 9 -10.34 -10.13 10.73
C GLY A 9 -9.50 -11.17 11.47
N ARG A 10 -8.32 -11.53 10.97
CA ARG A 10 -7.35 -12.26 11.78
C ARG A 10 -7.02 -11.37 12.99
N ASN A 11 -7.09 -11.91 14.21
CA ASN A 11 -6.57 -11.24 15.39
C ASN A 11 -5.05 -11.10 15.27
N ASN A 12 -4.61 -10.06 14.55
CA ASN A 12 -3.22 -9.63 14.57
C ASN A 12 -3.02 -8.88 15.88
N SER A 13 -2.58 -9.58 16.92
CA SER A 13 -2.22 -9.03 18.24
C SER A 13 -1.02 -8.07 18.22
N PHE A 14 -0.56 -7.67 17.03
CA PHE A 14 0.37 -6.58 16.81
C PHE A 14 -0.44 -5.34 16.41
N ASP A 15 -1.20 -4.80 17.36
CA ASP A 15 -1.69 -3.43 17.26
C ASP A 15 -0.46 -2.53 17.41
N GLN A 16 0.27 -2.34 16.30
CA GLN A 16 1.43 -1.48 16.25
C GLN A 16 0.92 -0.08 16.55
N GLY A 17 1.38 0.52 17.64
CA GLY A 17 0.97 1.87 18.01
C GLY A 17 1.20 2.86 16.87
N ARG A 18 0.41 3.94 16.86
CA ARG A 18 0.57 5.04 15.91
C ARG A 18 2.03 5.45 15.75
N GLY A 19 2.49 5.69 14.54
CA GLY A 19 3.90 5.98 14.33
C GLY A 19 4.34 6.03 12.88
N TYR A 20 5.59 6.42 12.67
CA TYR A 20 6.19 6.40 11.34
C TYR A 20 6.50 4.98 10.91
N ILE A 21 6.09 4.65 9.70
CA ILE A 21 6.38 3.37 9.05
C ILE A 21 7.19 3.64 7.78
N HIS A 22 7.98 2.65 7.37
CA HIS A 22 8.71 2.71 6.11
C HIS A 22 7.75 2.67 4.91
N MET A 23 6.77 1.76 4.96
CA MET A 23 5.84 1.49 3.87
C MET A 23 4.53 0.95 4.43
N GLY A 24 3.41 1.37 3.85
CA GLY A 24 2.08 0.85 4.19
C GLY A 24 1.69 -0.38 3.37
N ILE A 25 0.46 -0.84 3.56
CA ILE A 25 -0.20 -1.79 2.66
C ILE A 25 -0.91 -1.00 1.56
N GLY A 26 -0.93 -1.50 0.32
CA GLY A 26 -1.59 -0.88 -0.85
C GLY A 26 -3.11 -0.88 -0.78
N ALA A 27 -3.66 -0.37 0.33
CA ALA A 27 -5.08 -0.29 0.61
C ALA A 27 -5.54 1.17 0.60
N CYS A 28 -5.08 1.99 1.55
CA CYS A 28 -5.51 3.37 1.69
C CYS A 28 -4.37 4.27 2.19
N TYR A 29 -4.18 5.40 1.50
CA TYR A 29 -3.25 6.45 1.89
C TYR A 29 -3.99 7.79 1.87
N VAL A 30 -3.73 8.63 2.87
CA VAL A 30 -4.18 10.02 2.88
C VAL A 30 -2.97 10.90 2.54
N LEU A 31 -3.00 11.51 1.36
CA LEU A 31 -1.93 12.42 0.92
C LEU A 31 -2.17 13.80 1.52
N MET A 32 -1.25 14.24 2.37
CA MET A 32 -1.31 15.55 3.00
C MET A 32 -1.01 16.66 1.98
N PRO A 33 -1.49 17.90 2.18
CA PRO A 33 -1.13 19.04 1.32
C PRO A 33 0.39 19.25 1.18
N SER A 34 1.20 18.80 2.16
CA SER A 34 2.65 18.83 2.08
C SER A 34 3.23 17.92 0.98
N PHE A 35 2.54 16.84 0.62
CA PHE A 35 2.92 15.99 -0.50
C PHE A 35 2.89 16.79 -1.81
N PHE A 36 1.79 17.51 -2.05
CA PHE A 36 1.57 18.32 -3.24
C PHE A 36 2.42 19.58 -3.33
N LYS A 37 3.29 19.84 -2.35
CA LYS A 37 4.35 20.86 -2.47
C LYS A 37 5.55 20.36 -3.26
N TYR A 38 5.73 19.04 -3.33
CA TYR A 38 6.89 18.40 -3.94
C TYR A 38 6.52 17.52 -5.14
N PHE A 39 5.31 16.95 -5.14
CA PHE A 39 4.88 15.98 -6.15
C PHE A 39 3.45 16.26 -6.60
N ASP A 40 3.23 16.24 -7.91
CA ASP A 40 1.89 16.36 -8.49
C ASP A 40 1.24 15.00 -8.77
N GLU A 41 2.04 13.93 -8.81
CA GLU A 41 1.62 12.58 -9.18
C GLU A 41 2.29 11.48 -8.33
N LEU A 42 1.67 10.31 -8.33
CA LEU A 42 2.25 9.08 -7.77
C LEU A 42 3.09 8.38 -8.85
N ASP A 43 4.26 7.87 -8.47
CA ASP A 43 5.09 7.09 -9.39
C ASP A 43 4.38 5.78 -9.79
N ASN A 44 4.17 5.58 -11.09
CA ASN A 44 3.41 4.49 -11.68
C ASN A 44 4.27 3.53 -12.52
N LYS A 45 5.59 3.49 -12.29
CA LYS A 45 6.53 2.63 -13.04
C LYS A 45 6.23 1.13 -12.94
N VAL A 46 5.55 0.69 -11.88
CA VAL A 46 5.11 -0.70 -11.73
C VAL A 46 3.62 -0.83 -12.03
N PHE A 47 3.28 -1.88 -12.77
CA PHE A 47 1.89 -2.28 -12.98
C PHE A 47 1.60 -3.50 -12.12
N LEU A 48 0.73 -3.32 -11.12
CA LEU A 48 0.29 -4.37 -10.21
C LEU A 48 1.46 -4.94 -9.38
N TYR A 49 1.44 -4.66 -8.07
CA TYR A 49 2.45 -5.04 -7.07
C TYR A 49 3.68 -4.13 -7.04
N GLY A 50 3.95 -3.58 -5.84
CA GLY A 50 5.15 -2.78 -5.54
C GLY A 50 4.93 -1.27 -5.59
N GLU A 51 3.69 -0.82 -5.84
CA GLU A 51 3.30 0.59 -5.86
C GLU A 51 3.64 1.28 -4.53
N GLU A 52 3.51 0.56 -3.42
CA GLU A 52 3.79 1.10 -2.08
C GLU A 52 5.27 1.41 -1.88
N ALA A 53 6.16 0.59 -2.45
CA ALA A 53 7.60 0.81 -2.36
C ALA A 53 8.01 2.03 -3.20
N TYR A 54 7.34 2.26 -4.32
CA TYR A 54 7.52 3.46 -5.14
C TYR A 54 7.05 4.73 -4.42
N LEU A 55 5.90 4.70 -3.75
CA LEU A 55 5.46 5.80 -2.89
C LEU A 55 6.45 6.07 -1.76
N ALA A 56 6.94 5.02 -1.08
CA ALA A 56 7.96 5.16 -0.04
C ALA A 56 9.25 5.79 -0.61
N GLY A 57 9.72 5.32 -1.76
CA GLY A 57 10.87 5.85 -2.46
C GLY A 57 10.72 7.33 -2.83
N GLN A 58 9.56 7.72 -3.37
CA GLN A 58 9.24 9.11 -3.71
C GLN A 58 9.29 10.01 -2.48
N LEU A 59 8.72 9.57 -1.35
CA LEU A 59 8.79 10.32 -0.10
C LEU A 59 10.22 10.45 0.43
N MET A 60 11.05 9.41 0.30
CA MET A 60 12.45 9.44 0.73
C MET A 60 13.27 10.53 0.00
N GLU A 61 12.98 10.82 -1.27
CA GLU A 61 13.67 11.85 -2.06
C GLU A 61 13.55 13.25 -1.44
N VAL A 62 12.48 13.50 -0.66
CA VAL A 62 12.21 14.77 0.01
C VAL A 62 12.23 14.65 1.53
N ASN A 63 12.81 13.56 2.06
CA ASN A 63 12.82 13.25 3.50
C ASN A 63 11.39 13.23 4.13
N GLY A 64 10.40 12.91 3.30
CA GLY A 64 9.02 12.65 3.70
C GLY A 64 8.88 11.33 4.44
N LYS A 65 7.78 11.17 5.19
CA LYS A 65 7.53 9.98 6.01
C LYS A 65 6.08 9.57 5.91
N ILE A 66 5.84 8.27 6.02
CA ILE A 66 4.49 7.69 6.12
C ILE A 66 4.16 7.53 7.60
N PHE A 67 2.97 7.96 8.00
CA PHE A 67 2.49 7.84 9.39
C PHE A 67 1.27 6.91 9.43
N TYR A 68 1.35 5.89 10.27
CA TYR A 68 0.27 4.95 10.53
C TYR A 68 -0.65 5.48 11.63
N GLU A 69 -1.96 5.50 11.36
CA GLU A 69 -3.01 5.92 12.28
C GLU A 69 -3.99 4.76 12.50
N PRO A 70 -3.89 4.01 13.63
CA PRO A 70 -4.73 2.84 13.89
C PRO A 70 -6.22 3.19 14.05
N ASP A 71 -6.54 4.43 14.45
CA ASP A 71 -7.92 4.88 14.61
C ASP A 71 -8.61 5.15 13.25
N ALA A 72 -7.84 5.29 12.18
CA ALA A 72 -8.35 5.50 10.81
C ALA A 72 -8.70 4.15 10.15
N ILE A 73 -9.81 3.56 10.58
CA ILE A 73 -10.26 2.24 10.11
C ILE A 73 -10.87 2.33 8.70
N VAL A 74 -10.29 1.58 7.76
CA VAL A 74 -10.79 1.44 6.38
C VAL A 74 -11.11 -0.03 6.10
N HIS A 75 -12.34 -0.31 5.68
CA HIS A 75 -12.75 -1.64 5.24
C HIS A 75 -12.41 -1.82 3.76
N HIS A 76 -11.39 -2.63 3.48
CA HIS A 76 -10.92 -2.92 2.14
C HIS A 76 -11.29 -4.36 1.74
N GLU A 77 -12.06 -4.50 0.67
CA GLU A 77 -12.42 -5.79 0.09
C GLU A 77 -11.31 -6.25 -0.87
N GLU A 78 -10.26 -6.87 -0.33
CA GLU A 78 -9.20 -7.46 -1.15
C GLU A 78 -9.75 -8.67 -1.92
N SER A 79 -9.33 -8.86 -3.17
CA SER A 79 -9.50 -10.07 -4.01
C SER A 79 -10.46 -10.00 -5.21
N ALA A 80 -11.26 -8.95 -5.41
CA ALA A 80 -12.23 -8.95 -6.50
C ALA A 80 -11.59 -8.96 -7.91
N THR A 81 -10.51 -8.20 -8.11
CA THR A 81 -9.95 -7.94 -9.45
C THR A 81 -9.02 -9.07 -9.93
N LEU A 82 -8.29 -9.72 -9.02
CA LEU A 82 -7.27 -10.72 -9.37
C LEU A 82 -7.71 -12.17 -9.12
N ALA A 83 -8.89 -12.41 -8.54
CA ALA A 83 -9.36 -13.77 -8.28
C ALA A 83 -9.40 -14.66 -9.54
N LYS A 84 -9.71 -14.06 -10.69
CA LYS A 84 -9.85 -14.76 -11.99
C LYS A 84 -8.55 -14.84 -12.79
N VAL A 85 -7.49 -14.17 -12.36
CA VAL A 85 -6.20 -14.17 -13.06
C VAL A 85 -5.43 -15.44 -12.69
N ALA A 86 -4.87 -16.14 -13.69
CA ALA A 86 -4.08 -17.34 -13.45
C ALA A 86 -2.83 -17.03 -12.59
N SER A 87 -2.46 -17.96 -11.71
CA SER A 87 -1.32 -17.81 -10.78
C SER A 87 -0.01 -17.52 -11.49
N LYS A 88 0.25 -18.19 -12.62
CA LYS A 88 1.44 -17.96 -13.47
C LYS A 88 1.50 -16.53 -14.01
N THR A 89 0.36 -15.95 -14.39
CA THR A 89 0.28 -14.56 -14.86
C THR A 89 0.56 -13.59 -13.72
N LYS A 90 0.01 -13.81 -12.53
CA LYS A 90 0.31 -13.00 -11.33
C LYS A 90 1.81 -13.04 -11.00
N TYR A 91 2.41 -14.22 -11.03
CA TYR A 91 3.84 -14.38 -10.83
C TYR A 91 4.66 -13.61 -11.88
N GLY A 92 4.21 -13.62 -13.14
CA GLY A 92 4.81 -12.82 -14.21
C GLY A 92 4.85 -11.33 -13.88
N TYR A 93 3.71 -10.74 -13.48
CA TYR A 93 3.60 -9.33 -13.09
C TYR A 93 4.49 -9.01 -11.88
N MET A 94 4.42 -9.83 -10.82
CA MET A 94 5.25 -9.63 -9.64
C MET A 94 6.75 -9.72 -9.97
N LYS A 95 7.15 -10.68 -10.80
CA LYS A 95 8.55 -10.86 -11.21
C LYS A 95 9.06 -9.68 -12.04
N SER A 96 8.25 -9.14 -12.97
CA SER A 96 8.64 -7.97 -13.75
C SER A 96 8.82 -6.75 -12.86
N SER A 97 7.90 -6.52 -11.92
CA SER A 97 7.96 -5.36 -11.02
C SER A 97 9.07 -5.49 -9.95
N TYR A 98 9.46 -6.71 -9.56
CA TYR A 98 10.37 -6.96 -8.44
C TYR A 98 11.70 -6.20 -8.54
N TYR A 99 12.36 -6.22 -9.70
CA TYR A 99 13.66 -5.55 -9.86
C TYR A 99 13.54 -4.04 -9.76
N ASP A 100 12.38 -3.50 -10.13
CA ASP A 100 12.10 -2.08 -10.14
C ASP A 100 11.84 -1.54 -8.73
N TYR A 101 11.03 -2.23 -7.92
CA TYR A 101 10.69 -1.75 -6.57
C TYR A 101 11.65 -2.21 -5.47
N LYS A 102 12.45 -3.26 -5.69
CA LYS A 102 13.39 -3.83 -4.69
C LYS A 102 14.36 -2.79 -4.11
N LYS A 103 14.76 -1.77 -4.87
CA LYS A 103 15.66 -0.70 -4.41
C LYS A 103 15.10 0.14 -3.26
N TYR A 104 13.79 0.06 -3.01
CA TYR A 104 13.08 0.80 -1.95
C TYR A 104 12.66 -0.11 -0.78
N LEU A 105 12.94 -1.43 -0.87
CA LEU A 105 12.81 -2.37 0.23
C LEU A 105 14.04 -2.29 1.13
#